data_AF-A0A126RLT7-F1
#
_entry.id   AF-A0A126RLT7-F1
#
_cell.length_a   1.000
_cell.length_b   1.000
_cell.length_c   1.000
_cell.angle_alpha   90.00
_cell.angle_beta   90.00
_cell.angle_gamma   90.00
#
_symmetry.space_group_name_H-M   'P 1'
#
loop_
_entity.id
_entity.type
_entity.pdbx_description
1 polymer ?
#
loop_
_entity_poly.entity_id
_entity_poly.type
_entity_poly.pdbx_seq_one_letter_code
_entity_poly.pdbx_strand_id
1 'polypeptide(L)'
;MLDKAGLVELLRGHDTVVSSVHFTASDPHILIDAVKAAGVKRYLVVGGAGSLEVKPGIGLIDTPDFPEAYKAEAGGGAAFLDLLRQEQDLDWTFLSPSLQFLPGERTGKFRLGKDELLSTEKGSVISFEDYAVALVDEIENPAHRRQRFTVGY
;
A
#
# COMPACT_ATOMS: atom_id res chain seq x y z
N MET A 1 9.56 -12.61 5.33
CA MET A 1 8.73 -13.81 5.64
C MET A 1 9.04 -14.88 4.59
N LEU A 2 9.47 -16.08 5.01
CA LEU A 2 10.04 -17.08 4.08
C LEU A 2 9.23 -18.39 4.00
N ASP A 3 8.28 -18.63 4.91
CA ASP A 3 7.47 -19.85 4.93
C ASP A 3 6.14 -19.65 4.18
N LYS A 4 6.17 -19.88 2.87
CA LYS A 4 4.97 -19.82 2.01
C LYS A 4 3.90 -20.83 2.44
N ALA A 5 4.31 -22.05 2.80
CA ALA A 5 3.35 -23.13 3.11
C ALA A 5 2.60 -22.83 4.41
N GLY A 6 3.30 -22.41 5.46
CA GLY A 6 2.69 -21.97 6.70
C GLY A 6 1.75 -20.78 6.48
N LEU A 7 2.13 -19.82 5.64
CA LEU A 7 1.27 -18.70 5.30
C LEU A 7 -0.01 -19.16 4.59
N VAL A 8 0.08 -20.07 3.61
CA VAL A 8 -1.11 -20.61 2.91
C VAL A 8 -2.11 -21.22 3.90
N GLU A 9 -1.65 -22.04 4.84
CA GLU A 9 -2.53 -22.67 5.83
C GLU A 9 -3.19 -21.62 6.75
N LEU A 10 -2.46 -20.59 7.16
CA LEU A 10 -3.00 -19.49 7.97
C LEU A 10 -4.03 -18.64 7.21
N LEU A 11 -3.86 -18.48 5.89
CA LEU A 11 -4.72 -17.60 5.09
C LEU A 11 -6.01 -18.28 4.61
N ARG A 12 -6.11 -19.62 4.66
CA ARG A 12 -7.30 -20.35 4.17
C ARG A 12 -8.56 -19.97 4.94
N GLY A 13 -9.65 -19.80 4.20
CA GLY A 13 -10.98 -19.51 4.76
C GLY A 13 -11.20 -18.05 5.13
N HIS A 14 -10.22 -17.17 4.92
CA HIS A 14 -10.40 -15.72 5.07
C HIS A 14 -10.97 -15.08 3.80
N ASP A 15 -11.82 -14.07 3.98
CA ASP A 15 -12.39 -13.30 2.86
C ASP A 15 -11.40 -12.31 2.26
N THR A 16 -10.50 -11.77 3.09
CA THR A 16 -9.55 -10.72 2.73
C THR A 16 -8.23 -10.90 3.47
N VAL A 17 -7.12 -10.59 2.79
CA VAL A 17 -5.78 -10.54 3.40
C VAL A 17 -5.22 -9.14 3.28
N VAL A 18 -4.60 -8.65 4.36
CA VAL A 18 -3.88 -7.37 4.39
C VAL A 18 -2.41 -7.62 4.71
N SER A 19 -1.51 -7.11 3.88
CA SER A 19 -0.08 -7.06 4.17
C SER A 19 0.31 -5.67 4.69
N SER A 20 0.66 -5.59 5.97
CA SER A 20 1.17 -4.41 6.67
C SER A 20 2.60 -4.62 7.18
N VAL A 21 3.43 -5.23 6.33
CA VAL A 21 4.82 -5.61 6.65
C VAL A 21 5.79 -4.73 5.87
N HIS A 22 6.96 -4.47 6.45
CA HIS A 22 8.03 -3.75 5.77
C HIS A 22 8.44 -4.46 4.47
N PHE A 23 8.67 -3.69 3.41
CA PHE A 23 9.05 -4.20 2.10
C PHE A 23 10.44 -4.84 2.14
N THR A 24 11.35 -4.25 2.90
CA THR A 24 12.70 -4.82 3.14
C THR A 24 12.70 -6.09 4.01
N ALA A 25 11.58 -6.42 4.66
CA ALA A 25 11.42 -7.62 5.51
C ALA A 25 10.53 -8.70 4.88
N SER A 26 10.04 -8.49 3.66
CA SER A 26 9.10 -9.37 2.97
C SER A 26 9.51 -9.62 1.52
N ASP A 27 8.96 -10.70 0.94
CA ASP A 27 9.08 -10.98 -0.48
C ASP A 27 7.68 -10.88 -1.09
N PRO A 28 7.45 -9.95 -2.03
CA PRO A 28 6.14 -9.76 -2.64
C PRO A 28 5.65 -11.00 -3.40
N HIS A 29 6.55 -11.79 -4.01
CA HIS A 29 6.16 -13.02 -4.72
C HIS A 29 5.64 -14.07 -3.75
N ILE A 30 6.32 -14.26 -2.61
CA ILE A 30 5.86 -15.20 -1.57
C ILE A 30 4.49 -14.77 -1.03
N LEU A 31 4.30 -13.47 -0.77
CA LEU A 31 3.04 -12.93 -0.28
C LEU A 31 1.89 -13.15 -1.27
N ILE A 32 2.05 -12.66 -2.51
CA ILE A 32 1.04 -12.77 -3.57
C ILE A 32 0.70 -14.24 -3.82
N ASP A 33 1.72 -15.10 -3.97
CA ASP A 33 1.50 -16.51 -4.23
C ASP A 33 0.78 -17.22 -3.07
N ALA A 34 1.10 -16.89 -1.83
CA ALA A 34 0.46 -17.50 -0.68
C ALA A 34 -1.03 -17.13 -0.61
N VAL A 35 -1.35 -15.86 -0.86
CA VAL A 35 -2.74 -15.39 -0.95
C VAL A 35 -3.50 -16.15 -2.04
N LYS A 36 -2.90 -16.29 -3.23
CA LYS A 36 -3.48 -17.05 -4.36
C LYS A 36 -3.69 -18.52 -4.00
N ALA A 37 -2.68 -19.16 -3.43
CA ALA A 37 -2.72 -20.58 -3.08
C ALA A 37 -3.67 -20.89 -1.90
N ALA A 38 -3.93 -19.92 -1.02
CA ALA A 38 -4.94 -20.01 0.02
C ALA A 38 -6.38 -19.86 -0.51
N GLY A 39 -6.54 -19.46 -1.78
CA GLY A 39 -7.84 -19.25 -2.42
C GLY A 39 -8.49 -17.91 -2.10
N VAL A 40 -7.77 -16.99 -1.42
CA VAL A 40 -8.31 -15.67 -1.09
C VAL A 40 -8.26 -14.76 -2.33
N LYS A 41 -9.34 -14.03 -2.60
CA LYS A 41 -9.44 -13.15 -3.77
C LYS A 41 -9.10 -11.70 -3.47
N ARG A 42 -9.48 -11.19 -2.30
CA ARG A 42 -9.29 -9.79 -1.92
C ARG A 42 -7.96 -9.62 -1.19
N TYR A 43 -7.08 -8.79 -1.76
CA TYR A 43 -5.73 -8.58 -1.22
C TYR A 43 -5.39 -7.10 -1.10
N LEU A 44 -5.07 -6.62 0.09
CA LEU A 44 -4.67 -5.23 0.30
C LEU A 44 -3.23 -5.16 0.78
N VAL A 45 -2.50 -4.17 0.29
CA VAL A 45 -1.13 -3.89 0.71
C VAL A 45 -1.08 -2.48 1.28
N VAL A 46 -0.54 -2.35 2.50
CA VAL A 46 -0.12 -1.06 3.04
C VAL A 46 1.10 -0.63 2.24
N GLY A 47 0.90 0.41 1.44
CA GLY A 47 1.87 0.89 0.47
C GLY A 47 2.94 1.80 1.05
N GLY A 48 3.64 2.50 0.17
CA GLY A 48 4.60 3.53 0.55
C GLY A 48 4.42 4.79 -0.31
N ALA A 49 4.74 5.95 0.27
CA ALA A 49 4.61 7.24 -0.43
C ALA A 49 5.62 7.41 -1.58
N GLY A 50 6.71 6.64 -1.60
CA GLY A 50 7.81 6.80 -2.56
C GLY A 50 7.40 6.67 -4.03
N SER A 51 6.41 5.84 -4.34
CA SER A 51 5.89 5.66 -5.71
C SER A 51 4.77 6.62 -6.09
N LEU A 52 4.39 7.56 -5.22
CA LEU A 52 3.45 8.62 -5.56
C LEU A 52 4.13 9.66 -6.45
N GLU A 53 3.39 10.16 -7.42
CA GLU A 53 3.89 11.09 -8.41
C GLU A 53 3.94 12.51 -7.86
N VAL A 54 5.10 13.17 -7.99
CA VAL A 54 5.25 14.62 -7.73
C VAL A 54 4.94 15.45 -8.99
N LYS A 55 4.96 14.80 -10.15
CA LYS A 55 4.50 15.26 -11.46
C LYS A 55 4.26 14.03 -12.35
N PRO A 56 3.47 14.14 -13.44
CA PRO A 56 3.11 13.00 -14.27
C PRO A 56 4.31 12.12 -14.65
N GLY A 57 4.26 10.85 -14.25
CA GLY A 57 5.28 9.83 -14.53
C GLY A 57 6.58 9.95 -13.75
N ILE A 58 6.66 10.82 -12.72
CA ILE A 58 7.87 10.97 -11.89
C ILE A 58 7.49 10.75 -10.43
N GLY A 59 7.94 9.61 -9.90
CA GLY A 59 7.73 9.23 -8.51
C GLY A 59 8.54 10.10 -7.55
N LEU A 60 8.07 10.20 -6.30
CA LEU A 60 8.77 10.90 -5.23
C LEU A 60 10.17 10.30 -5.00
N ILE A 61 10.33 8.99 -5.11
CA ILE A 61 11.61 8.27 -4.98
C ILE A 61 12.64 8.69 -6.04
N ASP A 62 12.19 9.16 -7.20
CA ASP A 62 13.06 9.58 -8.32
C ASP A 62 13.49 11.05 -8.21
N THR A 63 13.06 11.76 -7.16
CA THR A 63 13.47 13.15 -6.94
C THR A 63 14.92 13.23 -6.47
N PRO A 64 15.69 14.26 -6.89
CA PRO A 64 17.09 14.40 -6.50
C PRO A 64 17.33 14.46 -4.99
N ASP A 65 16.36 15.01 -4.26
CA ASP A 65 16.44 15.24 -2.81
C ASP A 65 15.84 14.09 -1.98
N PHE A 66 15.47 12.97 -2.61
CA PHE A 66 14.88 11.84 -1.89
C PHE A 66 15.90 11.25 -0.90
N PRO A 67 15.57 11.14 0.41
CA PRO A 67 16.55 10.72 1.40
C PRO A 67 17.02 9.28 1.18
N GLU A 68 18.34 9.09 1.12
CA GLU A 68 18.98 7.79 0.87
C GLU A 68 18.53 6.71 1.87
N ALA A 69 18.34 7.09 3.14
CA ALA A 69 17.91 6.19 4.20
C ALA A 69 16.55 5.51 3.94
N TYR A 70 15.70 6.08 3.08
CA TYR A 70 14.38 5.52 2.75
C TYR A 70 14.34 4.81 1.40
N LYS A 71 15.39 4.88 0.58
CA LYS A 71 15.36 4.36 -0.80
C LYS A 71 15.13 2.86 -0.88
N ALA A 72 15.73 2.08 0.02
CA ALA A 72 15.55 0.63 0.02
C ALA A 72 14.08 0.25 0.27
N GLU A 73 13.45 0.84 1.28
CA GLU A 73 12.05 0.56 1.62
C GLU A 73 11.09 1.10 0.55
N ALA A 74 11.29 2.34 0.12
CA ALA A 74 10.47 2.96 -0.93
C ALA A 74 10.58 2.22 -2.26
N GLY A 75 11.79 1.78 -2.62
CA GLY A 75 12.05 0.99 -3.83
C GLY A 75 11.40 -0.38 -3.76
N GLY A 76 11.44 -1.05 -2.60
CA GLY A 76 10.71 -2.29 -2.36
C GLY A 76 9.20 -2.12 -2.54
N GLY A 77 8.63 -1.03 -2.01
CA GLY A 77 7.21 -0.70 -2.21
C GLY A 77 6.83 -0.40 -3.66
N ALA A 78 7.69 0.33 -4.39
CA ALA A 78 7.50 0.59 -5.82
C ALA A 78 7.53 -0.72 -6.64
N ALA A 79 8.50 -1.60 -6.37
CA ALA A 79 8.60 -2.90 -7.02
C ALA A 79 7.40 -3.80 -6.70
N PHE A 80 6.88 -3.77 -5.46
CA PHE A 80 5.64 -4.48 -5.11
C PHE A 80 4.48 -3.96 -5.96
N LEU A 81 4.27 -2.64 -6.01
CA LEU A 81 3.20 -2.05 -6.81
C LEU A 81 3.29 -2.46 -8.29
N ASP A 82 4.49 -2.50 -8.86
CA ASP A 82 4.69 -2.93 -10.25
C ASP A 82 4.39 -4.41 -10.48
N LEU A 83 4.66 -5.27 -9.50
CA LEU A 83 4.24 -6.68 -9.53
C LEU A 83 2.71 -6.80 -9.47
N LEU A 84 2.05 -6.04 -8.59
CA LEU A 84 0.58 -6.04 -8.50
C LEU A 84 -0.08 -5.54 -9.79
N ARG A 85 0.50 -4.54 -10.46
CA ARG A 85 0.00 -4.05 -11.77
C ARG A 85 -0.01 -5.16 -12.84
N GLN A 86 0.78 -6.20 -12.68
CA GLN A 86 0.82 -7.36 -13.59
C GLN A 86 -0.09 -8.51 -13.12
N GLU A 87 -0.57 -8.48 -11.88
CA GLU A 87 -1.40 -9.52 -11.27
C GLU A 87 -2.86 -9.45 -11.75
N GLN A 88 -3.39 -10.59 -12.21
CA GLN A 88 -4.69 -10.69 -12.88
C GLN A 88 -5.71 -11.57 -12.15
N ASP A 89 -5.30 -12.33 -11.15
CA ASP A 89 -6.16 -13.28 -10.43
C ASP A 89 -6.71 -12.70 -9.12
N LEU A 90 -5.99 -11.76 -8.52
CA LEU A 90 -6.36 -11.10 -7.28
C LEU A 90 -7.16 -9.81 -7.54
N ASP A 91 -8.13 -9.55 -6.67
CA ASP A 91 -8.77 -8.24 -6.51
C ASP A 91 -7.92 -7.40 -5.54
N TRP A 92 -6.78 -6.91 -6.03
CA TRP A 92 -5.79 -6.26 -5.19
C TRP A 92 -6.06 -4.75 -5.03
N THR A 93 -5.64 -4.19 -3.91
CA THR A 93 -5.55 -2.74 -3.70
C THR A 93 -4.23 -2.38 -3.01
N PHE A 94 -3.56 -1.37 -3.53
CA PHE A 94 -2.35 -0.83 -2.91
C PHE A 94 -2.66 0.56 -2.36
N LEU A 95 -2.70 0.72 -1.04
CA LEU A 95 -3.00 2.01 -0.42
C LEU A 95 -1.69 2.72 -0.07
N SER A 96 -1.34 3.76 -0.79
CA SER A 96 -0.16 4.56 -0.48
C SER A 96 -0.51 5.56 0.64
N PRO A 97 0.29 5.66 1.73
CA PRO A 97 0.13 6.74 2.68
C PRO A 97 0.66 8.06 2.11
N SER A 98 0.30 9.17 2.76
CA SER A 98 0.99 10.45 2.58
C SER A 98 2.46 10.37 3.04
N LEU A 99 3.29 11.34 2.62
CA LEU A 99 4.73 11.35 2.94
C LEU A 99 4.99 11.35 4.45
N GLN A 100 4.31 12.22 5.19
CA GLN A 100 4.33 12.20 6.65
C GLN A 100 3.22 11.27 7.13
N PHE A 101 3.62 10.06 7.48
CA PHE A 101 2.73 9.02 8.00
C PHE A 101 3.13 8.73 9.45
N LEU A 102 2.37 9.28 10.39
CA LEU A 102 2.72 9.32 11.83
C LEU A 102 1.46 9.12 12.69
N PRO A 103 1.59 8.75 13.98
CA PRO A 103 0.45 8.76 14.90
C PRO A 103 -0.20 10.13 15.00
N GLY A 104 -1.52 10.18 15.15
CA GLY A 104 -2.27 11.43 15.24
C GLY A 104 -3.70 11.25 15.73
N GLU A 105 -4.63 12.02 15.17
CA GLU A 105 -6.05 11.97 15.52
C GLU A 105 -6.84 11.13 14.51
N ARG A 106 -7.85 10.40 15.00
CA ARG A 106 -8.86 9.72 14.17
C ARG A 106 -9.99 10.68 13.84
N THR A 107 -9.87 11.43 12.75
CA THR A 107 -10.84 12.45 12.37
C THR A 107 -11.95 11.93 11.45
N GLY A 108 -11.65 10.87 10.66
CA GLY A 108 -12.50 10.40 9.56
C GLY A 108 -12.61 11.41 8.41
N LYS A 109 -11.71 12.42 8.34
CA LYS A 109 -11.75 13.50 7.35
C LYS A 109 -10.41 13.60 6.63
N PHE A 110 -10.39 13.09 5.40
CA PHE A 110 -9.22 13.10 4.54
C PHE A 110 -9.68 13.09 3.07
N ARG A 111 -8.77 13.42 2.17
CA ARG A 111 -8.95 13.33 0.73
C ARG A 111 -8.45 11.97 0.24
N LEU A 112 -9.13 11.46 -0.78
CA LEU A 112 -8.67 10.32 -1.56
C LEU A 112 -8.04 10.83 -2.86
N GLY A 113 -6.97 10.18 -3.28
CA GLY A 113 -6.29 10.41 -4.55
C GLY A 113 -5.92 9.09 -5.22
N LYS A 114 -5.33 9.18 -6.41
CA LYS A 114 -4.85 8.00 -7.14
C LYS A 114 -3.34 7.90 -7.03
N ASP A 115 -2.64 8.41 -8.04
CA ASP A 115 -1.21 8.23 -8.21
C ASP A 115 -0.41 9.43 -7.71
N GLU A 116 -1.04 10.59 -7.54
CA GLU A 116 -0.37 11.84 -7.18
C GLU A 116 -0.15 11.99 -5.67
N LEU A 117 0.97 12.60 -5.29
CA LEU A 117 1.25 12.95 -3.90
C LEU A 117 0.27 14.02 -3.41
N LEU A 118 -0.63 13.65 -2.49
CA LEU A 118 -1.55 14.60 -1.86
C LEU A 118 -0.78 15.52 -0.90
N SER A 119 -0.76 16.81 -1.20
CA SER A 119 -0.11 17.84 -0.39
C SER A 119 -1.04 19.01 -0.08
N THR A 120 -0.75 19.71 1.01
CA THR A 120 -1.35 20.99 1.43
C THR A 120 -0.25 22.00 1.75
N GLU A 121 -0.62 23.20 2.22
CA GLU A 121 0.33 24.16 2.80
C GLU A 121 1.11 23.59 4.00
N LYS A 122 0.57 22.57 4.68
CA LYS A 122 1.21 21.86 5.79
C LYS A 122 2.05 20.65 5.33
N GLY A 123 2.15 20.43 4.02
CA GLY A 123 2.79 19.26 3.41
C GLY A 123 1.83 18.10 3.14
N SER A 124 2.40 16.94 2.82
CA SER A 124 1.68 15.68 2.60
C SER A 124 1.65 14.90 3.92
N VAL A 125 0.46 14.79 4.54
CA VAL A 125 0.29 14.28 5.91
C VAL A 125 -0.96 13.42 6.02
N ILE A 126 -0.86 12.30 6.73
CA ILE A 126 -2.00 11.49 7.20
C ILE A 126 -1.66 10.82 8.54
N SER A 127 -2.63 10.72 9.45
CA SER A 127 -2.44 9.97 10.70
C SER A 127 -2.54 8.46 10.48
N PHE A 128 -1.93 7.67 11.37
CA PHE A 128 -2.10 6.21 11.40
C PHE A 128 -3.58 5.83 11.53
N GLU A 129 -4.30 6.59 12.35
CA GLU A 129 -5.70 6.36 12.67
C GLU A 129 -6.60 6.59 11.46
N ASP A 130 -6.42 7.69 10.72
CA ASP A 130 -7.23 8.00 9.53
C ASP A 130 -6.84 7.13 8.33
N TYR A 131 -5.56 6.77 8.20
CA TYR A 131 -5.14 5.78 7.22
C TYR A 131 -5.82 4.42 7.47
N ALA A 132 -5.91 3.99 8.74
CA ALA A 132 -6.59 2.76 9.10
C ALA A 132 -8.09 2.83 8.80
N VAL A 133 -8.73 4.00 8.98
CA VAL A 133 -10.12 4.22 8.55
C VAL A 133 -10.25 4.00 7.04
N ALA A 134 -9.43 4.66 6.22
CA ALA A 134 -9.48 4.49 4.77
C ALA A 134 -9.22 3.04 4.31
N LEU A 135 -8.32 2.33 4.99
CA LEU A 135 -8.03 0.93 4.71
C LEU A 135 -9.23 0.02 5.02
N VAL A 136 -9.88 0.22 6.18
CA VAL A 136 -11.06 -0.56 6.57
C VAL A 136 -12.25 -0.22 5.68
N ASP A 137 -12.47 1.05 5.34
CA ASP A 137 -13.52 1.47 4.42
C ASP A 137 -13.39 0.77 3.05
N GLU A 138 -12.16 0.61 2.55
CA GLU A 138 -11.88 -0.10 1.29
C GLU A 138 -12.01 -1.63 1.39
N ILE A 139 -11.93 -2.21 2.59
CA ILE A 139 -12.24 -3.62 2.84
C ILE A 139 -13.76 -3.82 2.82
N GLU A 140 -14.50 -2.96 3.54
CA GLU A 140 -15.96 -3.08 3.70
C GLU A 140 -16.72 -2.68 2.44
N ASN A 141 -16.27 -1.62 1.75
CA ASN A 141 -16.90 -1.06 0.56
C ASN A 141 -15.87 -0.88 -0.57
N PRO A 142 -15.43 -1.97 -1.24
CA PRO A 142 -14.37 -1.91 -2.23
C PRO A 142 -14.67 -0.93 -3.37
N ALA A 143 -13.89 0.15 -3.45
CA ALA A 143 -13.96 1.15 -4.51
C ALA A 143 -12.75 1.11 -5.45
N HIS A 144 -11.65 0.48 -5.03
CA HIS A 144 -10.36 0.49 -5.71
C HIS A 144 -9.85 -0.90 -6.09
N ARG A 145 -10.56 -1.56 -7.00
CA ARG A 145 -10.18 -2.87 -7.53
C ARG A 145 -9.03 -2.80 -8.52
N ARG A 146 -7.99 -3.60 -8.29
CA ARG A 146 -6.76 -3.71 -9.12
C ARG A 146 -6.12 -2.37 -9.42
N GLN A 147 -6.10 -1.50 -8.43
CA GLN A 147 -5.50 -0.18 -8.56
C GLN A 147 -4.88 0.28 -7.25
N ARG A 148 -4.00 1.27 -7.37
CA ARG A 148 -3.47 2.03 -6.25
C ARG A 148 -4.37 3.24 -5.97
N PHE A 149 -4.48 3.60 -4.70
CA PHE A 149 -5.03 4.88 -4.27
C PHE A 149 -4.22 5.44 -3.10
N THR A 150 -4.45 6.69 -2.74
CA THR A 150 -3.73 7.38 -1.67
C THR A 150 -4.66 8.19 -0.79
N VAL A 151 -4.19 8.50 0.43
CA VAL A 151 -4.93 9.27 1.44
C VAL A 151 -4.06 10.41 1.99
N GLY A 152 -4.69 11.54 2.29
CA GLY A 152 -4.02 12.71 2.88
C GLY A 152 -5.01 13.82 3.23
N TYR A 153 -4.65 14.70 4.15
CA TYR A 153 -5.48 15.86 4.51
C TYR A 153 -5.60 16.86 3.35
#